data_AF-A0A2E3V113-F1
#
_entry.id   AF-A0A2E3V113-F1
#
_cell.length_a   1.000
_cell.length_b   1.000
_cell.length_c   1.000
_cell.angle_alpha   90.00
_cell.angle_beta   90.00
_cell.angle_gamma   90.00
#
_symmetry.space_group_name_H-M   'P 1'
#
loop_
_entity.id
_entity.type
_entity.pdbx_description
1 polymer ?
#
loop_
_entity_poly.entity_id
_entity_poly.type
_entity_poly.pdbx_seq_one_letter_code
_entity_poly.pdbx_strand_id
1 'polypeptide(L)' 'MKIKPSIRKIITRTVFWVIYSYILYVSIIDNWWIWVAIASPILFYIFYYEDLPKSLKKKKSVKNKEFTNLKK' A
#
# COMPACT_ATOMS: atom_id res chain seq x y z
N MET A 1 4.97 25.02 8.68
CA MET A 1 5.11 24.11 9.83
C MET A 1 5.63 22.76 9.32
N LYS A 2 6.83 22.30 9.70
CA LYS A 2 7.37 21.00 9.24
C LYS A 2 6.58 19.88 9.93
N ILE A 3 5.63 19.29 9.22
CA ILE A 3 4.80 18.20 9.73
C ILE A 3 5.71 17.00 9.96
N LYS A 4 5.77 16.48 11.19
CA LYS A 4 6.58 15.29 11.51
C LYS A 4 6.10 14.12 10.62
N PRO A 5 7.01 13.27 10.11
CA PRO A 5 6.66 12.16 9.22
C PRO A 5 5.65 11.18 9.87
N SER A 6 5.69 11.03 11.19
CA SER A 6 4.71 10.26 11.96
C SER A 6 3.28 10.84 11.89
N ILE A 7 3.14 12.16 11.99
CA ILE A 7 1.84 12.85 11.93
C ILE A 7 1.25 12.71 10.53
N ARG A 8 2.06 12.90 9.48
CA ARG A 8 1.64 12.72 8.09
C ARG A 8 1.09 11.31 7.85
N LYS A 9 1.75 10.30 8.42
CA LYS A 9 1.36 8.89 8.33
C LYS A 9 0.05 8.57 9.04
N ILE A 10 -0.19 9.17 10.20
CA ILE A 10 -1.46 9.03 10.93
C ILE A 10 -2.58 9.64 10.11
N ILE A 11 -2.38 10.84 9.57
CA ILE A 11 -3.38 11.54 8.75
C ILE A 11 -3.72 10.74 7.49
N THR A 12 -2.72 10.25 6.74
CA THR A 12 -2.99 9.42 5.55
C THR A 12 -3.72 8.14 5.89
N ARG A 13 -3.40 7.51 7.04
CA ARG A 13 -4.10 6.32 7.52
C ARG A 13 -5.56 6.60 7.87
N THR A 14 -5.82 7.69 8.59
CA THR A 14 -7.20 8.09 8.94
C THR A 14 -8.01 8.44 7.70
N VAL A 15 -7.45 9.24 6.79
CA VAL A 15 -8.13 9.61 5.54
C VAL A 15 -8.42 8.38 4.67
N PHE A 16 -7.46 7.45 4.57
CA PHE A 16 -7.67 6.19 3.86
C PHE A 16 -8.86 5.42 4.44
N TRP A 17 -8.95 5.27 5.76
CA TRP A 17 -10.05 4.54 6.39
C TRP A 17 -11.40 5.22 6.20
N VAL A 18 -11.47 6.54 6.31
CA VAL A 18 -12.73 7.29 6.09
C VAL A 18 -13.23 7.09 4.66
N ILE A 19 -12.35 7.27 3.67
CA ILE A 19 -12.70 7.10 2.25
C ILE A 19 -13.06 5.63 1.96
N TYR A 20 -12.27 4.69 2.47
CA TYR A 20 -12.49 3.26 2.26
C TYR A 20 -13.83 2.80 2.84
N SER A 21 -14.17 3.22 4.06
CA SER A 21 -15.47 2.90 4.68
C SER A 21 -16.64 3.47 3.89
N TYR A 22 -16.51 4.68 3.34
CA TYR A 22 -17.55 5.27 2.49
C TYR A 22 -17.73 4.51 1.17
N ILE A 23 -16.64 4.19 0.48
CA ILE A 23 -16.68 3.41 -0.78
C ILE A 23 -17.28 2.02 -0.51
N LEU A 24 -16.88 1.37 0.59
CA LEU A 24 -17.41 0.07 1.00
C LEU A 24 -18.93 0.15 1.23
N TYR A 25 -19.39 1.17 1.95
CA TYR A 25 -20.82 1.40 2.20
C TYR A 25 -21.63 1.53 0.91
N VAL A 26 -21.22 2.42 0.00
CA VAL A 26 -21.89 2.61 -1.29
C VAL A 26 -21.88 1.31 -2.10
N SER A 27 -20.74 0.60 -2.11
CA SER A 27 -20.60 -0.64 -2.87
C SER A 27 -21.43 -1.79 -2.32
N ILE A 28 -21.75 -1.80 -1.02
CA ILE A 28 -22.69 -2.77 -0.45
C ILE A 28 -24.11 -2.49 -0.94
N ILE A 29 -24.52 -1.22 -0.96
CA ILE A 29 -25.86 -0.80 -1.41
C ILE A 29 -26.06 -1.11 -2.89
N ASP A 30 -25.09 -0.77 -3.73
CA ASP A 30 -25.15 -1.01 -5.17
C ASP A 30 -24.81 -2.46 -5.55
N ASN A 31 -24.65 -3.35 -4.55
CA ASN A 31 -24.27 -4.75 -4.69
C ASN A 31 -22.96 -4.98 -5.50
N TRP A 32 -22.13 -3.93 -5.58
CA TRP A 32 -20.88 -3.87 -6.33
C TRP A 32 -19.62 -4.12 -5.46
N TRP A 33 -19.83 -4.59 -4.23
CA TRP A 33 -18.80 -4.81 -3.20
C TRP A 33 -17.64 -5.74 -3.63
N ILE A 34 -17.86 -6.64 -4.58
CA ILE A 34 -16.84 -7.54 -5.13
C ILE A 34 -15.65 -6.77 -5.72
N TRP A 35 -15.89 -5.64 -6.38
CA TRP A 35 -14.82 -4.85 -6.98
C TRP A 35 -13.99 -4.13 -5.91
N VAL A 36 -14.62 -3.73 -4.80
CA VAL A 36 -13.90 -3.20 -3.63
C VAL A 36 -13.05 -4.29 -2.98
N ALA A 37 -13.57 -5.52 -2.87
CA ALA A 37 -12.81 -6.64 -2.33
C ALA A 37 -11.54 -6.95 -3.15
N ILE A 38 -11.61 -6.81 -4.48
CA ILE A 38 -10.46 -7.00 -5.38
C ILE A 38 -9.51 -5.78 -5.35
N ALA A 39 -10.04 -4.55 -5.34
CA ALA A 39 -9.24 -3.33 -5.35
C ALA A 39 -8.55 -3.05 -4.00
N SER A 40 -9.14 -3.49 -2.89
CA SER A 40 -8.64 -3.27 -1.53
C SER A 40 -7.19 -3.73 -1.31
N PRO A 41 -6.79 -4.97 -1.65
CA PRO A 41 -5.40 -5.41 -1.52
C PRO A 41 -4.42 -4.58 -2.36
N ILE A 42 -4.84 -4.08 -3.52
CA ILE A 42 -4.01 -3.22 -4.39
C ILE A 42 -3.80 -1.85 -3.73
N LEU A 43 -4.89 -1.23 -3.23
CA LEU A 43 -4.84 0.04 -2.52
C LEU A 43 -4.00 -0.06 -1.25
N PHE A 44 -4.17 -1.15 -0.50
CA PHE A 44 -3.39 -1.44 0.68
C PHE A 44 -1.90 -1.58 0.35
N TYR A 45 -1.57 -2.30 -0.73
CA TYR A 45 -0.19 -2.43 -1.17
C TYR A 45 0.46 -1.08 -1.50
N ILE A 46 -0.25 -0.17 -2.19
CA ILE A 46 0.30 1.15 -2.55
C ILE A 46 0.50 2.03 -1.31
N PHE A 47 -0.53 2.14 -0.47
CA PHE A 47 -0.49 3.05 0.69
C PHE A 47 0.39 2.54 1.83
N TYR A 48 0.46 1.22 2.03
CA TYR A 48 1.29 0.60 3.06
C TYR A 48 2.60 0.04 2.51
N TYR A 49 2.97 0.32 1.26
CA TYR A 49 4.24 -0.14 0.69
C TYR A 49 5.44 0.31 1.53
N GLU A 50 5.41 1.56 1.97
CA GLU A 50 6.48 2.15 2.78
C GLU A 50 6.56 1.48 4.17
N ASP A 51 5.44 0.99 4.66
CA ASP A 51 5.27 0.33 5.97
C ASP A 51 5.50 -1.18 5.97
N LEU A 52 5.54 -1.80 4.80
CA LEU A 52 5.85 -3.22 4.69
C LEU A 52 7.25 -3.50 5.24
N PRO A 53 7.41 -4.56 6.06
CA PRO A 53 8.71 -4.94 6.58
C PRO A 53 9.69 -5.20 5.44
N LYS A 54 10.97 -4.85 5.65
CA LYS A 54 12.03 -4.99 4.64
C LYS A 54 12.17 -6.42 4.08
N SER A 55 11.66 -7.43 4.79
CA SER A 55 11.59 -8.83 4.35
C SER A 55 10.62 -9.07 3.18
N LEU A 56 9.51 -8.33 3.12
CA LEU A 56 8.49 -8.41 2.05
C LEU A 56 8.74 -7.43 0.91
N LYS A 57 9.54 -6.38 1.15
CA LYS A 57 10.10 -5.52 0.10
C LYS A 57 11.07 -6.36 -0.71
N LYS A 58 10.52 -7.11 -1.67
CA LYS A 58 11.24 -7.99 -2.60
C LYS A 58 12.54 -7.31 -2.99
N LYS A 59 13.63 -7.95 -2.57
CA LYS A 59 15.04 -7.59 -2.66
C LYS A 59 15.40 -7.21 -4.11
N LYS A 60 15.00 -6.02 -4.56
CA LYS A 60 15.38 -5.46 -5.87
C LYS A 60 16.91 -5.32 -5.97
N SER A 61 17.62 -5.45 -4.84
CA SER A 61 19.08 -5.44 -4.75
C SER A 61 19.77 -6.80 -4.87
N VAL A 62 19.08 -7.96 -4.89
CA VAL A 62 19.77 -9.26 -5.12
C VAL A 62 19.87 -9.63 -6.58
N LYS A 63 18.80 -9.39 -7.35
CA LYS A 63 18.86 -9.66 -8.80
C LYS A 63 19.92 -8.80 -9.50
N ASN A 64 20.28 -7.63 -8.96
CA ASN A 64 21.31 -6.78 -9.56
C ASN A 64 22.76 -7.15 -9.16
N LYS A 65 22.95 -7.86 -8.04
CA LYS A 65 24.29 -8.31 -7.58
C LYS A 65 24.73 -9.62 -8.23
N GLU A 66 23.78 -10.47 -8.62
CA GLU A 66 24.05 -11.76 -9.26
C GLU A 66 24.48 -11.57 -10.72
N PHE A 67 23.83 -10.67 -11.46
CA PHE A 67 24.20 -10.34 -12.85
C PHE A 67 25.56 -9.64 -12.98
N THR A 68 26.05 -8.95 -11.95
CA THR A 68 27.40 -8.35 -11.95
C THR A 68 28.52 -9.35 -11.66
N ASN A 69 28.22 -10.45 -10.95
CA ASN A 69 29.22 -11.50 -10.68
C ASN A 69 29.31 -12.55 -11.79
N LEU A 70 28.29 -12.67 -12.64
CA LEU A 70 28.31 -13.56 -13.82
C LEU A 70 28.97 -12.91 -15.05
N LYS A 71 29.34 -11.63 -14.97
CA LYS A 71 29.95 -10.85 -16.05
C LYS A 71 31.43 -10.53 -15.82
N LYS A 72 32.03 -11.11 -14.78
CA LYS A 72 33.42 -10.93 -14.36
C LYS A 72 34.13 -12.27 -14.43
#